data_AF-A0A2J0L9H1-F1
#
_entry.id   AF-A0A2J0L9H1-F1
#
_cell.length_a   1.000
_cell.length_b   1.000
_cell.length_c   1.000
_cell.angle_alpha   90.00
_cell.angle_beta   90.00
_cell.angle_gamma   90.00
#
_symmetry.space_group_name_H-M   'P 1'
#
loop_
_entity.id
_entity.type
_entity.pdbx_description
1 polymer ?
#
loop_
_entity_poly.entity_id
_entity_poly.type
_entity_poly.pdbx_seq_one_letter_code
_entity_poly.pdbx_strand_id
1 'polypeptide(L)'
;KVRTVAVYAGDSPISNKIFIKIKPEDTPVGICTSSGTVGHSLSFGKADACVIMAKSAILADAVATAACNRIKEKKDIAPGLEFAISIKGVKGAAAILGKYFGSIGDIELA
;
A
#
# COMPACT_ATOMS: atom_id res chain seq x y z
N LYS A 1 -11.07 19.37 3.95
CA LYS A 1 -9.63 19.75 4.03
C LYS A 1 -8.78 18.60 3.52
N VAL A 2 -7.71 18.88 2.74
CA VAL A 2 -6.73 17.86 2.34
C VAL A 2 -6.08 17.25 3.58
N ARG A 3 -5.89 15.93 3.57
CA ARG A 3 -5.19 15.17 4.60
C ARG A 3 -3.96 14.49 3.99
N THR A 4 -2.99 14.20 4.84
CA THR A 4 -1.78 13.49 4.46
C THR A 4 -1.65 12.27 5.36
N VAL A 5 -1.43 11.11 4.74
CA VAL A 5 -1.24 9.83 5.43
C VAL A 5 0.20 9.39 5.21
N ALA A 6 0.98 9.35 6.29
CA ALA A 6 2.36 8.89 6.24
C ALA A 6 2.39 7.35 6.11
N VAL A 7 3.32 6.84 5.29
CA VAL A 7 3.57 5.40 5.18
C VAL A 7 4.80 5.04 6.01
N TYR A 8 4.58 4.20 7.00
CA TYR A 8 5.65 3.60 7.80
C TYR A 8 6.00 2.22 7.23
N ALA A 9 7.29 1.99 6.96
CA ALA A 9 7.80 0.78 6.33
C ALA A 9 9.02 0.22 7.09
N GLY A 10 9.01 0.31 8.42
CA GLY A 10 10.05 -0.26 9.28
C GLY A 10 11.45 0.29 8.99
N ASP A 11 12.41 -0.61 8.87
CA ASP A 11 13.83 -0.33 8.60
C ASP A 11 14.12 0.05 7.14
N SER A 12 13.10 0.08 6.28
CA SER A 12 13.26 0.57 4.92
C SER A 12 13.90 1.97 4.92
N PRO A 13 14.91 2.23 4.09
CA PRO A 13 15.55 3.55 4.00
C PRO A 13 14.61 4.65 3.48
N ILE A 14 13.42 4.27 2.98
CA ILE A 14 12.36 5.19 2.53
C ILE A 14 11.14 5.20 3.47
N SER A 15 11.21 4.52 4.62
CA SER A 15 10.22 4.63 5.70
C SER A 15 10.11 6.08 6.17
N ASN A 16 8.89 6.55 6.47
CA ASN A 16 8.58 7.94 6.86
C ASN A 16 8.97 9.00 5.83
N LYS A 17 9.27 8.62 4.58
CA LYS A 17 9.54 9.55 3.46
C LYS A 17 8.44 9.57 2.42
N ILE A 18 7.47 8.65 2.52
CA ILE A 18 6.34 8.53 1.60
C ILE A 18 5.08 9.00 2.31
N PHE A 19 4.39 9.95 1.68
CA PHE A 19 3.18 10.57 2.19
C PHE A 19 2.11 10.54 1.11
N ILE A 20 0.94 9.95 1.42
CA ILE A 20 -0.19 9.87 0.50
C ILE A 20 -1.14 11.03 0.79
N LYS A 21 -1.44 11.82 -0.23
CA LYS A 21 -2.36 12.95 -0.16
C LYS A 21 -3.78 12.49 -0.42
N ILE A 22 -4.69 12.86 0.48
CA ILE A 22 -6.12 12.54 0.42
C ILE A 22 -6.90 13.85 0.30
N LYS A 23 -7.54 14.06 -0.84
CA LYS A 23 -8.38 15.22 -1.07
C LYS A 23 -9.79 14.98 -0.51
N PRO A 24 -10.54 16.03 -0.13
CA PRO A 24 -11.92 15.87 0.34
C PRO A 24 -12.81 15.05 -0.61
N GLU A 25 -12.65 15.23 -1.91
CA GLU A 25 -13.36 14.53 -2.97
C GLU A 25 -13.05 13.02 -3.05
N ASP A 26 -11.94 12.58 -2.47
CA ASP A 26 -11.59 11.15 -2.42
C ASP A 26 -12.39 10.41 -1.33
N THR A 27 -12.99 11.16 -0.39
CA THR A 27 -13.68 10.61 0.78
C THR A 27 -15.17 10.27 0.49
N PRO A 28 -15.73 9.22 1.13
CA PRO A 28 -15.08 8.29 2.04
C PRO A 28 -14.09 7.37 1.31
N VAL A 29 -12.96 7.09 1.97
CA VAL A 29 -11.91 6.18 1.48
C VAL A 29 -11.41 5.31 2.61
N GLY A 30 -11.28 4.01 2.35
CA GLY A 30 -10.58 3.06 3.21
C GLY A 30 -9.11 3.02 2.84
N ILE A 31 -8.23 3.13 3.83
CA ILE A 31 -6.79 3.06 3.65
C ILE A 31 -6.26 2.04 4.65
N CYS A 32 -5.66 0.95 4.14
CA CYS A 32 -5.09 -0.10 4.98
C CYS A 32 -3.70 -0.44 4.48
N THR A 33 -2.84 -0.85 5.41
CA THR A 33 -1.46 -1.26 5.13
C THR A 33 -1.24 -2.66 5.67
N SER A 34 -0.60 -3.51 4.87
CA SER A 34 -0.05 -4.78 5.32
C SER A 34 1.48 -4.74 5.22
N SER A 35 2.17 -5.54 6.03
CA SER A 35 3.64 -5.60 6.06
C SER A 35 4.08 -7.03 6.35
N GLY A 36 5.20 -7.43 5.76
CA GLY A 36 5.90 -8.67 6.08
C GLY A 36 7.17 -8.51 6.89
N THR A 37 7.60 -7.27 7.18
CA THR A 37 8.82 -6.98 7.94
C THR A 37 8.58 -6.16 9.20
N VAL A 38 7.39 -5.56 9.34
CA VAL A 38 7.01 -4.74 10.49
C VAL A 38 5.93 -5.45 11.31
N GLY A 39 6.29 -5.84 12.54
CA GLY A 39 5.39 -6.48 13.51
C GLY A 39 5.54 -8.00 13.61
N HIS A 40 4.91 -8.61 14.63
CA HIS A 40 4.98 -10.05 14.93
C HIS A 40 4.06 -10.92 14.05
N SER A 41 3.30 -10.32 13.13
CA SER A 41 2.32 -11.02 12.31
C SER A 41 3.00 -11.84 11.21
N LEU A 42 2.56 -13.10 11.05
CA LEU A 42 3.07 -13.99 10.02
C LEU A 42 2.63 -13.50 8.63
N SER A 43 3.56 -12.99 7.83
CA SER A 43 3.35 -12.69 6.41
C SER A 43 4.22 -13.62 5.56
N PHE A 44 3.68 -14.09 4.43
CA PHE A 44 4.44 -14.87 3.45
C PHE A 44 5.13 -13.97 2.41
N GLY A 45 4.77 -12.67 2.39
CA GLY A 45 5.43 -11.64 1.59
C GLY A 45 6.64 -11.06 2.30
N LYS A 46 7.44 -10.27 1.56
CA LYS A 46 8.59 -9.53 2.11
C LYS A 46 8.46 -8.02 2.02
N ALA A 47 7.32 -7.51 1.51
CA ALA A 47 7.11 -6.06 1.42
C ALA A 47 7.12 -5.43 2.80
N ASP A 48 7.83 -4.30 2.93
CA ASP A 48 7.91 -3.55 4.17
C ASP A 48 6.63 -2.77 4.46
N ALA A 49 5.94 -2.35 3.39
CA ALA A 49 4.60 -1.82 3.45
C ALA A 49 3.89 -2.07 2.11
N CYS A 50 2.62 -2.47 2.16
CA CYS A 50 1.73 -2.54 1.02
C CYS A 50 0.44 -1.81 1.40
N VAL A 51 0.22 -0.64 0.79
CA VAL A 51 -0.87 0.28 1.11
C VAL A 51 -1.92 0.23 0.03
N ILE A 52 -3.18 0.05 0.42
CA ILE A 52 -4.33 0.04 -0.49
C ILE A 52 -5.29 1.16 -0.14
N MET A 53 -5.72 1.90 -1.15
CA MET A 53 -6.84 2.84 -1.10
C MET A 53 -8.05 2.21 -1.80
N ALA A 54 -9.18 2.12 -1.10
CA ALA A 54 -10.40 1.53 -1.65
C ALA A 54 -11.68 2.25 -1.18
N LYS A 55 -12.82 1.90 -1.78
CA LYS A 55 -14.14 2.44 -1.39
C LYS A 55 -14.56 2.08 0.05
N SER A 56 -13.95 1.05 0.65
CA SER A 56 -14.18 0.67 2.05
C SER A 56 -12.89 0.18 2.71
N ALA A 57 -12.79 0.34 4.03
CA ALA A 57 -11.63 -0.12 4.81
C ALA A 57 -11.52 -1.65 4.80
N ILE A 58 -12.64 -2.37 4.84
CA ILE A 58 -12.67 -3.85 4.81
C ILE A 58 -12.05 -4.37 3.49
N LEU A 59 -12.41 -3.75 2.37
CA LEU A 59 -11.82 -4.12 1.08
C LEU A 59 -10.33 -3.77 1.03
N ALA A 60 -9.97 -2.57 1.49
CA ALA A 60 -8.56 -2.16 1.53
C ALA A 60 -7.71 -3.14 2.34
N ASP A 61 -8.18 -3.60 3.50
CA ASP A 61 -7.46 -4.52 4.38
C ASP A 61 -7.25 -5.90 3.76
N ALA A 62 -8.32 -6.48 3.20
CA ALA A 62 -8.25 -7.78 2.53
C ALA A 62 -7.30 -7.74 1.33
N VAL A 63 -7.38 -6.68 0.52
CA VAL A 63 -6.51 -6.52 -0.66
C VAL A 63 -5.07 -6.23 -0.24
N ALA A 64 -4.83 -5.43 0.80
CA ALA A 64 -3.49 -5.14 1.29
C ALA A 64 -2.78 -6.43 1.71
N THR A 65 -3.47 -7.30 2.44
CA THR A 65 -2.96 -8.62 2.82
C THR A 65 -2.65 -9.49 1.60
N ALA A 66 -3.58 -9.55 0.65
CA ALA A 66 -3.42 -10.37 -0.56
C ALA A 66 -2.27 -9.87 -1.45
N ALA A 67 -2.16 -8.56 -1.68
CA ALA A 67 -1.12 -7.94 -2.49
C ALA A 67 0.26 -8.05 -1.81
N CYS A 68 0.34 -7.80 -0.50
CA CYS A 68 1.57 -7.92 0.26
C CYS A 68 2.18 -9.33 0.16
N ASN A 69 1.36 -10.38 0.31
CA ASN A 69 1.80 -11.78 0.21
C ASN A 69 2.33 -12.16 -1.19
N ARG A 70 2.00 -11.39 -2.24
CA ARG A 70 2.50 -11.62 -3.60
C ARG A 70 3.86 -10.97 -3.85
N ILE A 71 4.26 -9.99 -3.05
CA ILE A 71 5.50 -9.23 -3.22
C ILE A 71 6.60 -9.85 -2.36
N LYS A 72 7.57 -10.53 -2.99
CA LYS A 72 8.71 -11.17 -2.31
C LYS A 72 10.05 -10.57 -2.72
N GLU A 73 10.15 -10.08 -3.94
CA GLU A 73 11.33 -9.42 -4.49
C GLU A 73 10.95 -8.23 -5.37
N LYS A 74 11.95 -7.43 -5.79
CA LYS A 74 11.73 -6.18 -6.54
C LYS A 74 10.83 -6.37 -7.77
N LYS A 75 11.01 -7.46 -8.52
CA LYS A 75 10.26 -7.71 -9.75
C LYS A 75 8.78 -7.99 -9.50
N ASP A 76 8.40 -8.37 -8.28
CA ASP A 76 7.02 -8.69 -7.91
C ASP A 76 6.19 -7.44 -7.57
N ILE A 77 6.84 -6.28 -7.37
CA ILE A 77 6.14 -5.03 -7.02
C ILE A 77 5.10 -4.69 -8.09
N ALA A 78 5.48 -4.63 -9.35
CA ALA A 78 4.55 -4.28 -10.43
C ALA A 78 3.41 -5.31 -10.56
N PRO A 79 3.65 -6.64 -10.68
CA PRO A 79 2.59 -7.63 -10.70
C PRO A 79 1.67 -7.61 -9.47
N GLY A 80 2.23 -7.35 -8.27
CA GLY A 80 1.45 -7.26 -7.03
C GLY A 80 0.51 -6.04 -7.01
N LEU A 81 0.98 -4.91 -7.52
CA LEU A 81 0.18 -3.69 -7.66
C LEU A 81 -0.86 -3.80 -8.78
N GLU A 82 -0.51 -4.42 -9.91
CA GLU A 82 -1.44 -4.74 -10.99
C GLU A 82 -2.57 -5.65 -10.52
N PHE A 83 -2.24 -6.68 -9.72
CA PHE A 83 -3.24 -7.50 -9.06
C PHE A 83 -4.16 -6.64 -8.17
N ALA A 84 -3.60 -5.78 -7.32
CA ALA A 84 -4.39 -4.96 -6.40
C ALA A 84 -5.37 -4.03 -7.15
N ILE A 85 -4.89 -3.31 -8.16
CA ILE A 85 -5.72 -2.36 -8.92
C ILE A 85 -6.76 -3.04 -9.81
N SER A 86 -6.54 -4.31 -10.18
CA SER A 86 -7.53 -5.10 -10.94
C SER A 86 -8.80 -5.40 -10.15
N ILE A 87 -8.76 -5.28 -8.82
CA ILE A 87 -9.89 -5.58 -7.94
C ILE A 87 -10.87 -4.39 -7.93
N LYS A 88 -12.10 -4.66 -8.38
CA LYS A 88 -13.18 -3.66 -8.41
C LYS A 88 -13.37 -3.00 -7.04
N GLY A 89 -13.23 -1.68 -7.00
CA GLY A 89 -13.41 -0.88 -5.79
C GLY A 89 -12.10 -0.45 -5.11
N VAL A 90 -10.96 -0.98 -5.54
CA VAL A 90 -9.65 -0.41 -5.27
C VAL A 90 -9.48 0.84 -6.15
N LYS A 91 -9.00 1.93 -5.54
CA LYS A 91 -8.71 3.21 -6.20
C LYS A 91 -7.22 3.36 -6.49
N GLY A 92 -6.37 2.90 -5.58
CA GLY A 92 -4.92 3.01 -5.71
C GLY A 92 -4.21 2.00 -4.83
N ALA A 93 -2.98 1.68 -5.20
CA ALA A 93 -2.12 0.79 -4.45
C ALA A 93 -0.67 1.29 -4.48
N ALA A 94 0.05 1.11 -3.38
CA ALA A 94 1.46 1.40 -3.27
C ALA A 94 2.18 0.30 -2.49
N ALA A 95 3.47 0.08 -2.79
CA ALA A 95 4.29 -0.90 -2.10
C ALA A 95 5.72 -0.39 -1.90
N ILE A 96 6.29 -0.74 -0.76
CA ILE A 96 7.68 -0.52 -0.39
C ILE A 96 8.35 -1.87 -0.14
N LEU A 97 9.51 -2.08 -0.74
CA LEU A 97 10.38 -3.24 -0.50
C LEU A 97 11.84 -2.79 -0.51
N GLY A 98 12.48 -2.77 0.64
CA GLY A 98 13.78 -2.16 0.87
C GLY A 98 13.79 -0.72 0.38
N LYS A 99 14.66 -0.41 -0.58
CA LYS A 99 14.77 0.91 -1.21
C LYS A 99 13.84 1.13 -2.40
N TYR A 100 13.03 0.14 -2.76
CA TYR A 100 12.17 0.20 -3.94
C TYR A 100 10.77 0.63 -3.53
N PHE A 101 10.20 1.54 -4.32
CA PHE A 101 8.83 2.01 -4.19
C PHE A 101 8.12 1.81 -5.53
N GLY A 102 6.85 1.42 -5.48
CA GLY A 102 5.95 1.43 -6.63
C GLY A 102 4.57 1.87 -6.22
N SER A 103 3.84 2.51 -7.14
CA SER A 103 2.45 2.91 -6.95
C SER A 103 1.68 2.85 -8.27
N ILE A 104 0.37 2.61 -8.18
CA ILE A 104 -0.56 2.60 -9.32
C ILE A 104 -1.93 3.12 -8.90
N GLY A 105 -2.69 3.66 -9.87
CA GLY A 105 -4.02 4.24 -9.64
C GLY A 105 -3.94 5.61 -8.97
N ASP A 106 -4.95 5.92 -8.16
CA ASP A 106 -5.18 7.23 -7.54
C ASP A 106 -4.28 7.46 -6.30
N ILE A 107 -2.98 7.17 -6.42
CA ILE A 107 -1.98 7.50 -5.41
C ILE A 107 -1.32 8.83 -5.77
N GLU A 108 -1.67 9.89 -5.04
CA GLU A 108 -0.98 11.18 -5.11
C GLU A 108 0.01 11.29 -3.95
N LEU A 109 1.28 11.53 -4.24
CA LEU A 109 2.31 11.77 -3.24
C LEU A 109 2.33 13.25 -2.83
N ALA A 110 2.53 13.51 -1.53
CA ALA A 110 2.67 14.84 -0.96
C ALA A 110 4.14 15.27 -0.83
#